data_AF-A0A7Y4R9E8-F1
#
_entry.id   AF-A0A7Y4R9E8-F1
#
_cell.length_a   1.000
_cell.length_b   1.000
_cell.length_c   1.000
_cell.angle_alpha   90.00
_cell.angle_beta   90.00
_cell.angle_gamma   90.00
#
_symmetry.space_group_name_H-M   'P 1'
#
loop_
_entity.id
_entity.type
_entity.pdbx_description
1 polymer ?
#
loop_
_entity_poly.entity_id
_entity_poly.type
_entity_poly.pdbx_seq_one_letter_code
_entity_poly.pdbx_strand_id
1 'polypeptide(L)'
;MKIDDVREMNTEELHGELDRLRRHLFDLRAQAVTEKLANPNLVTATKRDIARVFTVLRERGESMIEQRLHHLEAVAVRRTRTKVS
;
A
#
# COMPACT_ATOMS: atom_id res chain seq x y z
N MET A 1 -10.53 4.00 5.45
CA MET A 1 -11.59 3.61 4.50
C MET A 1 -12.60 2.67 5.16
N LYS A 2 -13.89 2.69 4.78
CA LYS A 2 -14.87 1.68 5.22
C LYS A 2 -14.86 0.48 4.28
N ILE A 3 -15.27 -0.69 4.77
CA ILE A 3 -15.24 -1.92 3.96
C ILE A 3 -16.32 -1.93 2.88
N ASP A 4 -17.47 -1.30 3.13
CA ASP A 4 -18.59 -1.25 2.20
C ASP A 4 -18.18 -0.50 0.92
N ASP A 5 -17.53 0.66 1.07
CA ASP A 5 -16.98 1.44 -0.04
C ASP A 5 -16.03 0.60 -0.93
N VAL A 6 -15.20 -0.27 -0.34
CA VAL A 6 -14.29 -1.15 -1.09
C VAL A 6 -15.05 -2.21 -1.87
N ARG A 7 -16.14 -2.74 -1.30
CA ARG A 7 -16.93 -3.79 -1.94
C ARG A 7 -17.74 -3.26 -3.12
N GLU A 8 -18.09 -1.98 -3.10
CA GLU A 8 -18.81 -1.29 -4.19
C GLU A 8 -17.91 -1.00 -5.40
N MET A 9 -16.60 -0.82 -5.21
CA MET A 9 -15.66 -0.60 -6.31
C MET A 9 -15.57 -1.80 -7.25
N ASN A 10 -15.46 -1.56 -8.55
CA ASN A 10 -15.18 -2.63 -9.51
C ASN A 10 -13.71 -3.10 -9.42
N THR A 11 -13.36 -4.20 -10.08
CA THR A 11 -12.02 -4.79 -9.95
C THR A 11 -10.90 -3.90 -10.51
N GLU A 12 -11.17 -3.10 -11.53
CA GLU A 12 -10.20 -2.14 -12.08
C GLU A 12 -9.98 -0.95 -11.13
N GLU A 13 -11.07 -0.44 -10.55
CA GLU A 13 -11.04 0.60 -9.52
C GLU A 13 -10.27 0.14 -8.27
N LEU A 14 -10.48 -1.10 -7.83
CA LEU A 14 -9.74 -1.68 -6.71
C LEU A 14 -8.24 -1.74 -7.00
N HIS A 15 -7.83 -2.09 -8.23
CA HIS A 15 -6.43 -2.04 -8.62
C HIS A 15 -5.87 -0.60 -8.62
N GLY A 16 -6.63 0.36 -9.14
CA GLY A 16 -6.25 1.77 -9.13
C GLY A 16 -6.10 2.36 -7.72
N GLU A 17 -7.05 2.04 -6.84
CA GLU A 17 -7.02 2.47 -5.43
C GLU A 17 -5.87 1.79 -4.67
N LEU A 18 -5.60 0.51 -4.94
CA LEU A 18 -4.46 -0.20 -4.37
C LEU A 18 -3.13 0.48 -4.70
N ASP A 19 -2.95 0.90 -5.95
CA ASP A 19 -1.76 1.63 -6.39
C ASP A 19 -1.66 3.01 -5.73
N ARG A 20 -2.77 3.72 -5.61
CA ARG A 20 -2.83 5.02 -4.92
C ARG A 20 -2.46 4.90 -3.44
N LEU A 21 -3.04 3.95 -2.73
CA LEU A 21 -2.77 3.72 -1.31
C LEU A 21 -1.31 3.33 -1.07
N ARG A 22 -0.70 2.55 -1.97
CA ARG A 22 0.73 2.19 -1.90
C ARG A 22 1.65 3.38 -2.13
N ARG A 23 1.37 4.22 -3.14
CA ARG A 23 2.11 5.48 -3.36
C ARG A 23 2.02 6.37 -2.11
N HIS A 24 0.83 6.52 -1.56
CA HIS A 24 0.64 7.28 -0.33
C HIS A 24 1.43 6.70 0.85
N LEU A 25 1.46 5.37 1.00
CA LEU A 25 2.29 4.72 2.03
C LEU A 25 3.79 4.98 1.82
N PHE A 26 4.26 5.02 0.57
CA PHE A 26 5.65 5.38 0.26
C PHE A 26 5.95 6.82 0.67
N ASP A 27 5.08 7.77 0.31
CA ASP A 27 5.25 9.18 0.66
C ASP A 27 5.27 9.38 2.19
N LEU A 28 4.35 8.73 2.90
CA LEU A 28 4.31 8.77 4.37
C LEU A 28 5.59 8.19 4.99
N ARG A 29 6.16 7.13 4.40
CA ARG A 29 7.44 6.56 4.84
C ARG A 29 8.61 7.50 4.55
N ALA A 30 8.63 8.16 3.39
CA ALA A 30 9.66 9.13 3.05
C ALA A 30 9.62 10.36 3.97
N GLN A 31 8.41 10.84 4.28
CA GLN A 31 8.18 11.91 5.27
C GLN A 31 8.67 11.50 6.66
N ALA A 32 8.39 10.27 7.09
CA ALA A 32 8.83 9.75 8.40
C ALA A 32 10.35 9.75 8.61
N VAL A 33 11.12 9.69 7.51
CA VAL A 33 12.59 9.66 7.55
C VAL A 33 13.18 11.06 7.62
N THR A 34 12.53 12.04 6.97
CA THR A 34 13.03 13.41 6.87
C THR A 34 12.59 14.28 8.03
N GLU A 35 11.37 14.07 8.53
CA GLU A 35 10.78 14.84 9.62
C GLU A 35 9.89 13.96 10.53
N LYS A 36 9.55 14.46 11.72
CA LYS A 36 8.52 13.79 12.55
C LYS A 36 7.18 13.93 11.84
N LEU A 37 6.60 12.80 11.40
CA LEU A 37 5.24 12.74 10.88
C LEU A 37 4.26 13.46 11.82
N ALA A 38 3.47 14.38 11.25
CA ALA A 38 2.40 15.06 11.98
C ALA A 38 1.40 14.06 12.58
N ASN A 39 1.16 12.93 11.91
CA ASN A 39 0.33 11.86 12.42
C ASN A 39 0.87 10.47 12.04
N PRO A 40 1.59 9.78 12.95
CA PRO A 40 2.10 8.43 12.72
C PRO A 40 1.00 7.38 12.48
N ASN A 41 -0.22 7.60 12.96
CA ASN A 41 -1.33 6.67 12.78
C ASN A 41 -1.75 6.54 11.31
N LEU A 42 -1.44 7.54 10.47
CA LEU A 42 -1.71 7.48 9.03
C LEU A 42 -1.00 6.31 8.36
N VAL A 43 0.25 6.02 8.75
CA VAL A 43 1.00 4.87 8.21
C VAL A 43 0.25 3.56 8.49
N THR A 44 -0.23 3.39 9.72
CA THR A 44 -0.96 2.19 10.14
C THR A 44 -2.35 2.12 9.51
N ALA A 45 -3.04 3.25 9.38
CA ALA A 45 -4.35 3.34 8.73
C ALA A 45 -4.24 2.98 7.24
N THR A 46 -3.29 3.56 6.51
CA THR A 46 -3.06 3.27 5.09
C THR A 46 -2.70 1.80 4.86
N LYS A 47 -1.90 1.18 5.75
CA LYS A 47 -1.63 -0.28 5.68
C LYS A 47 -2.90 -1.11 5.83
N ARG A 48 -3.79 -0.73 6.75
CA ARG A 48 -5.08 -1.43 6.95
C ARG A 48 -6.00 -1.26 5.74
N ASP A 49 -6.00 -0.08 5.14
CA ASP A 49 -6.76 0.20 3.93
C ASP A 49 -6.26 -0.65 2.75
N ILE A 50 -4.94 -0.76 2.54
CA ILE A 50 -4.34 -1.68 1.56
C ILE A 50 -4.77 -3.13 1.80
N ALA A 51 -4.73 -3.59 3.05
CA ALA A 51 -5.13 -4.95 3.40
C ALA A 51 -6.60 -5.24 3.05
N ARG A 52 -7.51 -4.28 3.29
CA ARG A 52 -8.93 -4.42 2.94
C ARG A 52 -9.14 -4.56 1.43
N VAL A 53 -8.50 -3.71 0.63
CA VAL A 53 -8.56 -3.81 -0.85
C VAL A 53 -8.03 -5.15 -1.32
N PHE A 54 -6.90 -5.59 -0.76
CA PHE A 54 -6.26 -6.86 -1.11
C PHE A 54 -7.16 -8.05 -0.78
N THR A 55 -7.82 -8.05 0.39
CA THR A 55 -8.77 -9.09 0.77
C THR A 55 -9.94 -9.17 -0.21
N VAL A 56 -10.56 -8.04 -0.57
CA VAL A 56 -11.69 -8.03 -1.52
C VAL A 56 -11.27 -8.50 -2.92
N LEU A 57 -10.11 -8.07 -3.41
CA LEU A 57 -9.56 -8.59 -4.67
C LEU A 57 -9.37 -10.10 -4.63
N ARG A 58 -8.86 -10.63 -3.52
CA ARG A 58 -8.67 -12.07 -3.33
C ARG A 58 -9.99 -12.84 -3.21
N GLU A 59 -10.99 -12.28 -2.53
CA GLU A 59 -12.36 -12.81 -2.49
C GLU A 59 -12.97 -12.89 -3.90
N ARG A 60 -12.62 -11.97 -4.79
CA ARG A 60 -13.05 -11.96 -6.20
C ARG A 60 -12.26 -12.92 -7.11
N GLY A 61 -11.29 -13.66 -6.57
CA GLY A 61 -10.52 -14.64 -7.32
C GLY A 61 -9.32 -14.06 -8.09
N GLU A 62 -8.92 -12.83 -7.82
CA GLU A 62 -7.69 -12.26 -8.38
C GLU A 62 -6.47 -12.98 -7.80
N SER A 63 -5.87 -13.84 -8.62
CA SER A 63 -4.68 -14.64 -8.27
C SER A 63 -3.37 -13.93 -8.61
N MET A 64 -3.43 -12.90 -9.47
CA MET A 64 -2.27 -12.22 -10.05
C MET A 64 -2.04 -10.83 -9.44
N ILE A 65 -2.59 -10.57 -8.25
CA ILE A 65 -2.49 -9.26 -7.59
C ILE A 65 -1.01 -8.89 -7.45
N GLU A 66 -0.16 -9.82 -7.00
CA GLU A 66 1.29 -9.61 -6.81
C GLU A 66 2.10 -9.52 -8.11
N GLN A 67 1.67 -10.15 -9.20
CA GLN A 67 2.42 -10.17 -10.45
C GLN A 67 2.35 -8.84 -11.22
N ARG A 68 1.26 -8.08 -11.07
CA ARG A 68 1.20 -6.67 -11.51
C ARG A 68 2.13 -5.74 -10.72
N LEU A 69 2.61 -6.18 -9.55
CA LEU A 69 3.21 -5.32 -8.53
C LEU A 69 4.73 -5.44 -8.37
N HIS A 70 5.36 -6.40 -9.06
CA HIS A 70 6.78 -6.72 -8.86
C HIS A 70 7.76 -5.59 -9.29
N HIS A 71 7.26 -4.52 -9.91
CA HIS A 71 8.07 -3.39 -10.36
C HIS A 71 8.36 -2.35 -9.25
N LEU A 72 7.47 -2.18 -8.27
CA LEU A 72 7.55 -1.05 -7.33
C LEU A 72 8.33 -1.34 -6.03
N GLU A 73 8.40 -2.61 -5.58
CA GLU A 73 9.08 -2.96 -4.31
C GLU A 73 10.57 -3.28 -4.45
N ALA A 74 11.01 -3.78 -5.60
CA ALA A 74 12.41 -4.18 -5.83
C ALA A 74 13.42 -3.01 -5.72
N VAL A 75 12.95 -1.78 -5.89
CA VAL A 75 13.78 -0.56 -5.80
C VAL A 75 13.97 -0.11 -4.34
N ALA A 76 13.01 -0.37 -3.44
CA ALA A 76 13.04 0.14 -2.07
C ALA A 76 13.87 -0.73 -1.10
N VAL A 77 13.93 -2.05 -1.32
CA VAL A 77 14.60 -3.00 -0.39
C VAL A 77 16.13 -2.87 -0.40
N ARG A 78 16.74 -2.30 -1.44
CA ARG A 78 18.21 -2.13 -1.50
C ARG A 78 18.75 -1.02 -0.58
N ARG A 79 17.92 -0.15 -0.01
CA ARG A 79 18.39 1.05 0.72
C ARG A 79 18.55 0.90 2.24
N THR A 80 18.06 -0.18 2.87
CA THR A 80 18.05 -0.31 4.34
C THR A 80 19.07 -1.30 4.92
N ARG A 81 19.91 -1.93 4.08
CA ARG A 81 20.95 -2.89 4.55
C ARG A 81 22.35 -2.30 4.72
N THR A 82 22.53 -0.99 4.52
CA THR A 82 23.86 -0.37 4.58
C THR A 82 23.82 0.84 5.49
N LYS A 83 23.82 0.62 6.81
CA LYS A 83 24.36 1.51 7.87
C LYS A 83 24.09 0.88 9.23
N VAL A 84 24.77 -0.21 9.51
CA VAL A 84 25.18 -0.59 10.87
C VAL A 84 26.62 -1.07 10.74
N SER A 85 27.56 -0.17 10.98
CA SER A 85 28.98 -0.41 11.18
C SER A 85 29.45 0.62 12.19
#